data_AF-A0A1J9Q8N6-F1
#
_entry.id   AF-A0A1J9Q8N6-F1
#
_cell.length_a   1.000
_cell.length_b   1.000
_cell.length_c   1.000
_cell.angle_alpha   90.00
_cell.angle_beta   90.00
_cell.angle_gamma   90.00
#
_symmetry.space_group_name_H-M   'P 1'
#
loop_
_entity.id
_entity.type
_entity.pdbx_description
1 polymer ?
#
loop_
_entity_poly.entity_id
_entity_poly.type
_entity_poly.pdbx_seq_one_letter_code
_entity_poly.pdbx_strand_id
1 'polypeptide(L)'
;MPSELEEVCDLPPPPSPAITAIIYDEEGTVTWFETNVGASRVMDLYIACRVPSSWKLPDKTNRSVCANPPGPALSLYLLAVGDASYFLFAYFRRLILCLLFEYLADGRASAACENLLGYSISQPSLFKVHQLLPVRDLKLLVRDYAPIAKNALTILINLSGDEEVLKELAEDDAFLETLLGKVTNKKEHHANEITMLLANLAKSDSFKRIITLTRSVPKDVSDSPNALDQLMDCFIKGQDGAINKATDTNYDYLAYVFADLSKFDTGRAYFLTRQAYDAVIPVTKLTVFTEHRSHIRRKGVASTLKNIAFEIQAHPQLLAEAEVNILPYVLLPIAGPEEFTDEESAAMLPDLQLLPPDKERDSDKDIIATHLETLLLLTTTREGRDLMRAVNVYPIIRECHLHVDNEGTREGCDRLVQVLLRDEEGEGKGEEAEAMEKAKAEFETANEDEEIVEVF
;
A
#
# COMPACT_ATOMS: atom_id res chain seq x y z
N MET A 1 17.22 -25.78 -24.25
CA MET A 1 16.16 -26.76 -24.55
C MET A 1 16.80 -28.14 -24.58
N PRO A 2 16.16 -29.11 -23.94
CA PRO A 2 15.37 -30.11 -24.65
C PRO A 2 13.90 -29.96 -24.23
N SER A 3 12.93 -29.57 -25.06
CA SER A 3 12.31 -30.28 -26.20
C SER A 3 12.01 -31.76 -25.90
N GLU A 4 10.71 -32.03 -25.72
CA GLU A 4 10.03 -33.32 -25.61
C GLU A 4 9.85 -33.86 -24.18
N LEU A 5 8.71 -33.49 -23.60
CA LEU A 5 8.02 -34.31 -22.60
C LEU A 5 7.43 -35.51 -23.36
N GLU A 6 8.11 -36.66 -23.34
CA GLU A 6 7.45 -37.92 -23.64
C GLU A 6 6.66 -38.35 -22.39
N GLU A 7 5.36 -38.53 -22.57
CA GLU A 7 4.48 -39.15 -21.58
C GLU A 7 4.94 -40.61 -21.40
N VAL A 8 5.59 -40.93 -20.28
CA VAL A 8 6.00 -42.30 -19.95
C VAL A 8 4.76 -43.06 -19.50
N CYS A 9 4.00 -43.55 -20.48
CA CYS A 9 2.95 -44.54 -20.29
C CYS A 9 3.60 -45.89 -20.01
N ASP A 10 3.17 -46.57 -18.94
CA ASP A 10 3.58 -47.91 -18.49
C ASP A 10 4.81 -47.99 -17.56
N LEU A 11 4.71 -47.39 -16.38
CA LEU A 11 5.54 -47.80 -15.23
C LEU A 11 4.91 -49.02 -14.52
N PRO A 12 5.72 -50.01 -14.08
CA PRO A 12 5.22 -51.13 -13.30
C PRO A 12 4.69 -50.67 -11.93
N PRO A 13 3.66 -51.33 -11.36
CA PRO A 13 3.11 -50.94 -10.06
C PRO A 13 4.17 -51.10 -8.95
N PRO A 14 4.20 -50.19 -7.96
CA PRO A 14 5.18 -50.23 -6.89
C PRO A 14 5.04 -51.53 -6.07
N PRO A 15 6.14 -52.12 -5.60
CA PRO A 15 6.11 -53.33 -4.77
C PRO A 15 5.58 -53.10 -3.34
N SER A 16 5.39 -51.85 -2.92
CA SER A 16 4.90 -51.45 -1.58
C SER A 16 4.30 -50.04 -1.59
N PRO A 17 3.25 -49.75 -0.79
CA PRO A 17 2.68 -48.40 -0.63
C PRO A 17 3.60 -47.40 0.10
N ALA A 18 4.77 -47.83 0.59
CA ALA A 18 5.72 -46.97 1.32
C ALA A 18 6.81 -46.31 0.44
N ILE A 19 6.62 -46.33 -0.88
CA ILE A 19 7.63 -45.90 -1.87
C ILE A 19 7.32 -44.49 -2.36
N THR A 20 8.30 -43.58 -2.29
CA THR A 20 8.09 -42.13 -2.48
C THR A 20 8.85 -41.54 -3.69
N ALA A 21 9.68 -42.31 -4.40
CA ALA A 21 10.37 -41.86 -5.61
C ALA A 21 10.78 -43.01 -6.55
N ILE A 22 10.85 -42.74 -7.86
CA ILE A 22 11.27 -43.68 -8.92
C ILE A 22 12.34 -43.02 -9.78
N ILE A 23 13.49 -43.69 -9.97
CA ILE A 23 14.52 -43.25 -10.91
C ILE A 23 14.69 -44.34 -11.97
N TYR A 24 14.72 -43.96 -13.25
CA TYR A 24 15.02 -44.86 -14.36
C TYR A 24 16.19 -44.33 -15.19
N ASP A 25 17.09 -45.23 -15.58
CA ASP A 25 18.20 -44.92 -16.47
C ASP A 25 17.81 -45.05 -17.96
N GLU A 26 18.74 -44.70 -18.86
CA GLU A 26 18.54 -44.82 -20.32
C GLU A 26 18.30 -46.25 -20.82
N GLU A 27 18.62 -47.26 -20.00
CA GLU A 27 18.45 -48.68 -20.30
C GLU A 27 17.11 -49.24 -19.76
N GLY A 28 16.32 -48.41 -19.08
CA GLY A 28 15.01 -48.77 -18.53
C GLY A 28 15.05 -49.42 -17.15
N THR A 29 16.17 -49.35 -16.44
CA THR A 29 16.32 -49.96 -15.11
C THR A 29 15.63 -49.12 -14.06
N VAL A 30 14.59 -49.66 -13.42
CA VAL A 30 13.79 -48.96 -12.40
C VAL A 30 14.36 -49.20 -11.01
N THR A 31 14.75 -48.12 -10.31
CA THR A 31 15.18 -48.18 -8.90
C THR A 31 14.15 -47.52 -7.98
N TRP A 32 13.66 -48.28 -7.00
CA TRP A 32 12.65 -47.87 -6.03
C TRP A 32 13.28 -47.42 -4.70
N PHE A 33 12.79 -46.29 -4.15
CA PHE A 33 13.26 -45.76 -2.86
C PHE A 33 12.11 -45.73 -1.83
N GLU A 34 12.27 -46.47 -0.73
CA GLU A 34 11.37 -46.44 0.42
C GLU A 34 11.80 -45.38 1.43
N THR A 35 10.87 -44.52 1.83
CA THR A 35 11.08 -43.60 2.97
C THR A 35 10.43 -44.19 4.22
N ASN A 36 11.09 -44.04 5.37
CA ASN A 36 10.63 -44.64 6.63
C ASN A 36 9.63 -43.71 7.36
N VAL A 37 8.70 -43.11 6.60
CA VAL A 37 7.71 -42.16 7.11
C VAL A 37 6.38 -42.91 7.23
N GLY A 38 5.79 -42.94 8.43
CA GLY A 38 4.60 -43.74 8.73
C GLY A 38 3.47 -43.56 7.71
N ALA A 39 2.86 -44.68 7.31
CA ALA A 39 1.92 -44.86 6.20
C ALA A 39 0.61 -44.03 6.23
N SER A 40 0.49 -43.04 7.10
CA SER A 40 -0.71 -42.19 7.24
C SER A 40 -0.49 -40.73 6.83
N ARG A 41 0.70 -40.36 6.33
CA ARG A 41 1.06 -38.94 6.08
C ARG A 41 1.81 -38.63 4.78
N VAL A 42 1.94 -39.59 3.86
CA VAL A 42 2.59 -39.35 2.57
C VAL A 42 1.51 -39.08 1.52
N MET A 43 1.51 -37.87 0.95
CA MET A 43 0.85 -37.61 -0.33
C MET A 43 1.64 -38.36 -1.39
N ASP A 44 1.00 -39.26 -2.13
CA ASP A 44 1.63 -40.04 -3.20
C ASP A 44 2.09 -39.13 -4.35
N LEU A 45 3.30 -38.59 -4.21
CA LEU A 45 3.99 -37.80 -5.23
C LEU A 45 5.05 -38.68 -5.89
N TYR A 46 4.72 -39.28 -7.03
CA TYR A 46 5.66 -40.06 -7.81
C TYR A 46 6.36 -39.15 -8.83
N ILE A 47 7.63 -38.83 -8.58
CA ILE A 47 8.46 -38.10 -9.54
C ILE A 47 9.36 -39.12 -10.24
N ALA A 48 9.23 -39.22 -11.56
CA ALA A 48 9.96 -40.16 -12.40
C ALA A 48 10.93 -39.38 -13.31
N CYS A 49 12.24 -39.58 -13.17
CA CYS A 49 13.26 -38.86 -13.94
C CYS A 49 14.18 -39.83 -14.69
N ARG A 50 14.46 -39.49 -15.95
CA ARG A 50 15.47 -40.14 -16.81
C ARG A 50 16.86 -39.57 -16.49
N VAL A 51 17.83 -40.41 -16.13
CA VAL A 51 19.21 -39.99 -15.86
C VAL A 51 20.21 -40.64 -16.84
N PRO A 52 21.30 -39.95 -17.22
CA PRO A 52 22.32 -40.50 -18.13
C PRO A 52 23.02 -41.72 -17.53
N SER A 53 23.27 -42.73 -18.35
CA SER A 53 23.94 -44.00 -17.99
C SER A 53 25.36 -43.83 -17.40
N SER A 54 25.97 -42.64 -17.52
CA SER A 54 27.25 -42.28 -16.90
C SER A 54 27.19 -41.97 -15.40
N TRP A 55 25.99 -41.90 -14.82
CA TRP A 55 25.79 -41.56 -13.40
C TRP A 55 25.72 -42.83 -12.53
N LYS A 56 26.56 -42.92 -11.49
CA LYS A 56 26.49 -44.01 -10.51
C LYS A 56 25.50 -43.67 -9.40
N LEU A 57 24.40 -44.42 -9.32
CA LEU A 57 23.47 -44.38 -8.18
C LEU A 57 24.15 -44.89 -6.91
N PRO A 58 23.85 -44.33 -5.72
CA PRO A 58 24.45 -44.77 -4.47
C PRO A 58 23.94 -46.16 -4.05
N ASP A 59 24.83 -46.96 -3.48
CA ASP A 59 24.51 -48.27 -2.91
C ASP A 59 23.54 -48.14 -1.72
N LYS A 60 22.64 -49.11 -1.56
CA LYS A 60 21.51 -49.14 -0.59
C LYS A 60 21.89 -49.00 0.90
N THR A 61 23.17 -48.91 1.24
CA THR A 61 23.71 -49.04 2.60
C THR A 61 24.03 -47.73 3.32
N ASN A 62 24.10 -46.58 2.63
CA ASN A 62 24.42 -45.29 3.26
C ASN A 62 23.16 -44.51 3.68
N ARG A 63 22.50 -44.95 4.75
CA ARG A 63 21.43 -44.20 5.43
C ARG A 63 22.02 -43.36 6.58
N SER A 64 22.25 -42.07 6.38
CA SER A 64 22.32 -41.13 7.50
C SER A 64 20.93 -40.53 7.73
N VAL A 65 20.30 -40.94 8.83
CA VAL A 65 19.00 -40.46 9.30
C VAL A 65 19.24 -39.16 10.07
N CYS A 66 18.78 -38.02 9.55
CA CYS A 66 18.67 -36.78 10.32
C CYS A 66 17.26 -36.68 10.94
N ALA A 67 17.22 -36.44 12.24
CA ALA A 67 16.06 -36.54 13.12
C ALA A 67 14.90 -35.56 12.81
N ASN A 68 13.69 -35.98 13.21
CA ASN A 68 12.39 -35.31 13.10
C ASN A 68 12.34 -33.85 13.60
N PRO A 69 11.68 -32.91 12.88
CA PRO A 69 11.06 -31.74 13.47
C PRO A 69 9.53 -31.89 13.63
N PRO A 70 8.88 -31.16 14.55
CA PRO A 70 7.45 -31.26 14.80
C PRO A 70 6.65 -30.29 13.90
N GLY A 71 5.87 -30.79 12.94
CA GLY A 71 4.89 -29.98 12.20
C GLY A 71 4.43 -30.60 10.86
N PRO A 72 3.26 -30.19 10.32
CA PRO A 72 2.74 -30.70 9.05
C PRO A 72 3.40 -29.93 7.89
N ALA A 73 4.69 -30.15 7.68
CA ALA A 73 5.39 -29.67 6.50
C ALA A 73 5.50 -30.82 5.49
N LEU A 74 5.23 -30.51 4.22
CA LEU A 74 5.51 -31.40 3.10
C LEU A 74 7.04 -31.47 2.94
N SER A 75 7.70 -32.29 3.75
CA SER A 75 9.15 -32.43 3.79
C SER A 75 9.60 -33.52 2.83
N LEU A 76 10.10 -33.14 1.65
CA LEU A 76 10.76 -34.06 0.72
C LEU A 76 12.27 -34.10 1.05
N TYR A 77 12.76 -35.24 1.53
CA TYR A 77 14.19 -35.45 1.80
C TYR A 77 14.91 -35.92 0.51
N LEU A 78 15.74 -35.04 -0.06
CA LEU A 78 16.63 -35.35 -1.19
C LEU A 78 18.03 -35.67 -0.65
N LEU A 79 18.47 -36.93 -0.79
CA LEU A 79 19.84 -37.34 -0.53
C LEU A 79 20.67 -37.09 -1.80
N ALA A 80 21.45 -36.00 -1.82
CA ALA A 80 22.35 -35.69 -2.93
C ALA A 80 23.80 -35.71 -2.45
N VAL A 81 24.66 -36.46 -3.16
CA VAL A 81 26.10 -36.47 -2.95
C VAL A 81 26.76 -35.85 -4.19
N GLY A 82 27.41 -34.70 -4.03
CA GLY A 82 28.27 -34.06 -5.05
C GLY A 82 27.70 -32.83 -5.77
N ASP A 83 28.53 -32.23 -6.63
CA ASP A 83 28.31 -30.92 -7.31
C ASP A 83 27.12 -30.89 -8.29
N ALA A 84 26.52 -32.04 -8.62
CA ALA A 84 25.31 -32.14 -9.44
C ALA A 84 23.99 -31.90 -8.67
N SER A 85 24.08 -31.69 -7.35
CA SER A 85 22.96 -31.46 -6.43
C SER A 85 22.14 -30.20 -6.76
N TYR A 86 22.79 -29.13 -7.22
CA TYR A 86 22.10 -27.86 -7.53
C TYR A 86 21.12 -27.95 -8.71
N PHE A 87 21.48 -28.67 -9.77
CA PHE A 87 20.65 -28.79 -10.97
C PHE A 87 19.42 -29.65 -10.72
N LEU A 88 19.57 -30.76 -9.99
CA LEU A 88 18.42 -31.56 -9.56
C LEU A 88 17.51 -30.74 -8.65
N PHE A 89 18.05 -30.06 -7.64
CA PHE A 89 17.24 -29.27 -6.70
C PHE A 89 16.44 -28.18 -7.42
N ALA A 90 17.03 -27.49 -8.39
CA ALA A 90 16.36 -26.49 -9.20
C ALA A 90 15.25 -27.08 -10.10
N TYR A 91 15.49 -28.26 -10.69
CA TYR A 91 14.52 -28.96 -11.54
C TYR A 91 13.31 -29.47 -10.74
N PHE A 92 13.56 -30.15 -9.62
CA PHE A 92 12.51 -30.65 -8.72
C PHE A 92 11.69 -29.50 -8.12
N ARG A 93 12.35 -28.41 -7.73
CA ARG A 93 11.66 -27.20 -7.26
C ARG A 93 10.74 -26.62 -8.34
N ARG A 94 11.19 -26.59 -9.59
CA ARG A 94 10.38 -26.09 -10.72
C ARG A 94 9.19 -27.00 -11.01
N LEU A 95 9.35 -28.32 -10.94
CA LEU A 95 8.27 -29.29 -11.13
C LEU A 95 7.21 -29.19 -10.02
N ILE A 96 7.64 -29.06 -8.76
CA ILE A 96 6.74 -28.86 -7.62
C ILE A 96 5.96 -27.55 -7.77
N LEU A 97 6.62 -26.47 -8.20
CA LEU A 97 5.96 -25.19 -8.46
C LEU A 97 4.90 -25.32 -9.56
N CYS A 98 5.20 -26.01 -10.67
CA CYS A 98 4.22 -26.28 -11.73
C CYS A 98 2.99 -27.05 -11.20
N LEU A 99 3.20 -28.09 -10.39
CA LEU A 99 2.11 -28.85 -9.78
C LEU A 99 1.30 -28.01 -8.79
N LEU A 100 1.94 -27.16 -7.98
CA LEU A 100 1.23 -26.25 -7.07
C LEU A 100 0.36 -25.24 -7.82
N PHE A 101 0.78 -24.77 -9.00
CA PHE A 101 -0.03 -23.91 -9.84
C PHE A 101 -1.24 -24.65 -10.43
N GLU A 102 -1.08 -25.91 -10.87
CA GLU A 102 -2.22 -26.73 -11.30
C GLU A 102 -3.22 -26.96 -10.16
N TYR A 103 -2.75 -27.09 -8.91
CA TYR A 103 -3.61 -27.23 -7.74
C TYR A 103 -4.32 -25.93 -7.31
N LEU A 104 -4.01 -24.76 -7.89
CA LEU A 104 -4.78 -23.53 -7.64
C LEU A 104 -6.20 -23.62 -8.21
N ALA A 105 -6.42 -24.44 -9.24
CA ALA A 105 -7.73 -24.65 -9.87
C ALA A 105 -8.56 -25.79 -9.22
N ASP A 106 -7.95 -26.56 -8.31
CA ASP A 106 -8.54 -27.73 -7.66
C ASP A 106 -8.87 -27.46 -6.18
N GLY A 107 -9.70 -28.30 -5.54
CA GLY A 107 -10.07 -28.24 -4.11
C GLY A 107 -8.91 -28.39 -3.10
N ARG A 108 -7.66 -28.23 -3.53
CA ARG A 108 -6.41 -28.25 -2.77
C ARG A 108 -5.70 -26.88 -2.73
N ALA A 109 -6.36 -25.83 -3.21
CA ALA A 109 -5.81 -24.47 -3.34
C ALA A 109 -5.20 -23.89 -2.04
N SER A 110 -5.66 -24.28 -0.84
CA SER A 110 -5.09 -23.79 0.43
C SER A 110 -3.62 -24.12 0.60
N ALA A 111 -3.26 -25.40 0.43
CA ALA A 111 -1.87 -25.83 0.58
C ALA A 111 -0.98 -25.23 -0.52
N ALA A 112 -1.54 -25.06 -1.73
CA ALA A 112 -0.83 -24.42 -2.83
C ALA A 112 -0.52 -22.94 -2.53
N CYS A 113 -1.53 -22.16 -2.13
CA CYS A 113 -1.35 -20.74 -1.81
C CYS A 113 -0.39 -20.50 -0.64
N GLU A 114 -0.45 -21.33 0.41
CA GLU A 114 0.46 -21.23 1.56
C GLU A 114 1.93 -21.42 1.14
N ASN A 115 2.21 -22.42 0.30
CA ASN A 115 3.57 -22.68 -0.17
C ASN A 115 4.06 -21.64 -1.19
N LEU A 116 3.15 -21.09 -2.01
CA LEU A 116 3.47 -20.08 -3.01
C LEU A 116 3.65 -18.67 -2.44
N LEU A 117 3.15 -18.39 -1.24
CA LEU A 117 3.18 -17.07 -0.61
C LEU A 117 4.60 -16.47 -0.58
N GLY A 118 5.60 -17.22 -0.09
CA GLY A 118 6.99 -16.74 -0.02
C GLY A 118 7.65 -16.51 -1.40
N TYR A 119 7.13 -17.15 -2.44
CA TYR A 119 7.61 -16.99 -3.82
C TYR A 119 7.09 -15.73 -4.48
N SER A 120 5.96 -15.18 -4.03
CA SER A 120 5.43 -13.91 -4.56
C SER A 120 6.39 -12.73 -4.35
N ILE A 121 7.24 -12.80 -3.31
CA ILE A 121 8.29 -11.82 -3.03
C ILE A 121 9.63 -12.25 -3.64
N SER A 122 10.03 -13.51 -3.39
CA SER A 122 11.39 -13.95 -3.75
C SER A 122 11.56 -14.29 -5.24
N GLN A 123 10.50 -14.72 -5.94
CA GLN A 123 10.52 -15.16 -7.34
C GLN A 123 9.21 -14.81 -8.07
N PRO A 124 8.86 -13.52 -8.19
CA PRO A 124 7.58 -13.09 -8.78
C PRO A 124 7.39 -13.54 -10.23
N SER A 125 8.48 -13.76 -10.99
CA SER A 125 8.43 -14.25 -12.37
C SER A 125 7.74 -15.61 -12.55
N LEU A 126 7.68 -16.43 -11.48
CA LEU A 126 6.97 -17.71 -11.49
C LEU A 126 5.47 -17.54 -11.73
N PHE A 127 4.89 -16.42 -11.32
CA PHE A 127 3.45 -16.15 -11.47
C PHE A 127 3.09 -15.61 -12.85
N LYS A 128 4.09 -15.32 -13.68
CA LYS A 128 3.91 -14.76 -15.02
C LYS A 128 3.88 -15.82 -16.13
N VAL A 129 4.01 -17.09 -15.78
CA VAL A 129 3.98 -18.21 -16.73
C VAL A 129 2.62 -18.33 -17.42
N HIS A 130 2.62 -18.95 -18.60
CA HIS A 130 1.40 -19.23 -19.38
C HIS A 130 0.48 -18.01 -19.55
N GLN A 131 1.08 -16.84 -19.85
CA GLN A 131 0.35 -15.57 -20.02
C GLN A 131 -0.43 -15.18 -18.76
N LEU A 132 0.26 -15.15 -17.61
CA LEU A 132 -0.30 -14.80 -16.30
C LEU A 132 -1.42 -15.74 -15.81
N LEU A 133 -1.47 -17.00 -16.25
CA LEU A 133 -2.46 -17.96 -15.78
C LEU A 133 -2.51 -18.05 -14.24
N PRO A 134 -1.38 -18.14 -13.50
CA PRO A 134 -1.44 -18.13 -12.04
C PRO A 134 -2.10 -16.89 -11.43
N VAL A 135 -1.89 -15.71 -12.02
CA VAL A 135 -2.53 -14.47 -11.57
C VAL A 135 -4.04 -14.55 -11.78
N ARG A 136 -4.48 -15.11 -12.91
CA ARG A 136 -5.90 -15.31 -13.22
C ARG A 136 -6.56 -16.30 -12.27
N ASP A 137 -5.88 -17.39 -11.92
CA ASP A 137 -6.38 -18.36 -10.95
C ASP A 137 -6.48 -17.72 -9.55
N LEU A 138 -5.47 -16.93 -9.15
CA LEU A 138 -5.50 -16.19 -7.89
C LEU A 138 -6.69 -15.21 -7.81
N LYS A 139 -7.08 -14.57 -8.92
CA LYS A 139 -8.31 -13.72 -8.96
C LYS A 139 -9.56 -14.51 -8.57
N LEU A 140 -9.66 -15.77 -8.99
CA LEU A 140 -10.78 -16.64 -8.65
C LEU A 140 -10.75 -17.03 -7.17
N LEU A 141 -9.57 -17.34 -6.65
CA LEU A 141 -9.36 -17.76 -5.26
C LEU A 141 -9.65 -16.67 -4.22
N VAL A 142 -9.67 -15.39 -4.61
CA VAL A 142 -10.16 -14.29 -3.75
C VAL A 142 -11.62 -14.48 -3.34
N ARG A 143 -12.42 -15.24 -4.11
CA ARG A 143 -13.83 -15.53 -3.81
C ARG A 143 -14.02 -16.73 -2.89
N ASP A 144 -12.96 -17.48 -2.58
CA ASP A 144 -13.01 -18.71 -1.80
C ASP A 144 -13.08 -18.42 -0.28
N TYR A 145 -13.03 -19.47 0.55
CA TYR A 145 -13.07 -19.34 2.00
C TYR A 145 -11.85 -18.57 2.57
N ALA A 146 -12.05 -17.93 3.72
CA ALA A 146 -11.19 -16.85 4.24
C ALA A 146 -9.67 -17.12 4.18
N PRO A 147 -9.13 -18.22 4.76
CA PRO A 147 -7.70 -18.55 4.64
C PRO A 147 -7.12 -18.57 3.22
N ILE A 148 -7.84 -19.12 2.24
CA ILE A 148 -7.39 -19.13 0.84
C ILE A 148 -7.41 -17.72 0.27
N ALA A 149 -8.54 -17.02 0.46
CA ALA A 149 -8.70 -15.66 -0.02
C ALA A 149 -7.62 -14.73 0.54
N LYS A 150 -7.24 -14.88 1.81
CA LYS A 150 -6.14 -14.12 2.44
C LYS A 150 -4.81 -14.31 1.73
N ASN A 151 -4.42 -15.57 1.51
CA ASN A 151 -3.15 -15.87 0.85
C ASN A 151 -3.17 -15.39 -0.60
N ALA A 152 -4.29 -15.60 -1.31
CA ALA A 152 -4.45 -15.11 -2.67
C ALA A 152 -4.33 -13.58 -2.76
N LEU A 153 -5.03 -12.84 -1.88
CA LEU A 153 -4.92 -11.38 -1.80
C LEU A 153 -3.49 -10.95 -1.51
N THR A 154 -2.81 -11.60 -0.57
CA THR A 154 -1.42 -11.24 -0.21
C THR A 154 -0.45 -11.47 -1.37
N ILE A 155 -0.59 -12.59 -2.09
CA ILE A 155 0.20 -12.84 -3.31
C ILE A 155 -0.08 -11.77 -4.36
N LEU A 156 -1.36 -11.43 -4.62
CA LEU A 156 -1.73 -10.41 -5.59
C LEU A 156 -1.18 -9.02 -5.21
N ILE A 157 -1.23 -8.65 -3.92
CA ILE A 157 -0.63 -7.40 -3.42
C ILE A 157 0.86 -7.36 -3.75
N ASN A 158 1.61 -8.42 -3.44
CA ASN A 158 3.06 -8.49 -3.70
C ASN A 158 3.39 -8.41 -5.20
N LEU A 159 2.57 -9.04 -6.05
CA LEU A 159 2.79 -9.08 -7.50
C LEU A 159 2.33 -7.80 -8.21
N SER A 160 1.34 -7.08 -7.66
CA SER A 160 0.73 -5.90 -8.29
C SER A 160 1.63 -4.66 -8.40
N GLY A 161 2.90 -4.76 -7.95
CA GLY A 161 3.94 -3.79 -8.28
C GLY A 161 4.53 -3.96 -9.69
N ASP A 162 4.36 -5.13 -10.33
CA ASP A 162 4.74 -5.38 -11.72
C ASP A 162 3.68 -4.83 -12.69
N GLU A 163 4.12 -4.11 -13.73
CA GLU A 163 3.22 -3.41 -14.66
C GLU A 163 2.29 -4.37 -15.43
N GLU A 164 2.78 -5.55 -15.82
CA GLU A 164 2.00 -6.53 -16.58
C GLU A 164 0.90 -7.15 -15.70
N VAL A 165 1.25 -7.48 -14.45
CA VAL A 165 0.28 -7.97 -13.46
C VAL A 165 -0.73 -6.89 -13.09
N LEU A 166 -0.26 -5.67 -12.81
CA LEU A 166 -1.11 -4.54 -12.48
C LEU A 166 -2.16 -4.31 -13.57
N LYS A 167 -1.75 -4.36 -14.85
CA LYS A 167 -2.65 -4.23 -15.99
C LYS A 167 -3.71 -5.35 -16.03
N GLU A 168 -3.30 -6.62 -15.91
CA GLU A 168 -4.20 -7.78 -15.90
C GLU A 168 -5.23 -7.76 -14.75
N LEU A 169 -4.88 -7.15 -13.62
CA LEU A 169 -5.80 -6.99 -12.49
C LEU A 169 -6.70 -5.75 -12.66
N ALA A 170 -6.13 -4.61 -13.05
CA ALA A 170 -6.85 -3.34 -13.12
C ALA A 170 -7.84 -3.28 -14.30
N GLU A 171 -7.57 -3.95 -15.43
CA GLU A 171 -8.46 -3.96 -16.60
C GLU A 171 -9.62 -4.98 -16.48
N ASP A 172 -9.62 -5.83 -15.45
CA ASP A 172 -10.67 -6.84 -15.24
C ASP A 172 -11.84 -6.29 -14.41
N ASP A 173 -12.93 -5.93 -15.07
CA ASP A 173 -14.14 -5.40 -14.43
C ASP A 173 -14.82 -6.40 -13.48
N ALA A 174 -14.78 -7.70 -13.80
CA ALA A 174 -15.39 -8.72 -12.96
C ALA A 174 -14.59 -8.92 -11.66
N PHE A 175 -13.26 -8.80 -11.74
CA PHE A 175 -12.40 -8.81 -10.58
C PHE A 175 -12.58 -7.55 -9.74
N LEU A 176 -12.62 -6.37 -10.36
CA LEU A 176 -12.88 -5.12 -9.66
C LEU A 176 -14.22 -5.14 -8.91
N GLU A 177 -15.30 -5.61 -9.54
CA GLU A 177 -16.60 -5.76 -8.86
C GLU A 177 -16.54 -6.78 -7.71
N THR A 178 -15.70 -7.82 -7.82
CA THR A 178 -15.46 -8.75 -6.71
C THR A 178 -14.82 -8.05 -5.51
N LEU A 179 -13.78 -7.25 -5.75
CA LEU A 179 -13.12 -6.48 -4.70
C LEU A 179 -14.06 -5.46 -4.07
N LEU A 180 -14.84 -4.72 -4.89
CA LEU A 180 -15.81 -3.73 -4.42
C LEU A 180 -16.96 -4.38 -3.62
N GLY A 181 -17.44 -5.54 -4.06
CA GLY A 181 -18.45 -6.31 -3.33
C GLY A 181 -17.95 -6.82 -1.98
N LYS A 182 -16.69 -7.30 -1.92
CA LYS A 182 -16.10 -7.80 -0.68
C LYS A 182 -15.72 -6.67 0.29
N VAL A 183 -15.11 -5.58 -0.19
CA VAL A 183 -14.69 -4.46 0.70
C VAL A 183 -15.88 -3.77 1.36
N THR A 184 -17.03 -3.74 0.68
CA THR A 184 -18.30 -3.19 1.21
C THR A 184 -19.12 -4.23 1.99
N ASN A 185 -18.63 -5.45 2.18
CA ASN A 185 -19.30 -6.49 2.96
C ASN A 185 -18.84 -6.46 4.44
N LYS A 186 -19.79 -6.22 5.35
CA LYS A 186 -19.54 -6.17 6.82
C LYS A 186 -19.01 -7.46 7.43
N LYS A 187 -19.10 -8.58 6.70
CA LYS A 187 -18.62 -9.90 7.13
C LYS A 187 -17.30 -10.29 6.47
N GLU A 188 -16.71 -9.40 5.68
CA GLU A 188 -15.45 -9.67 5.00
C GLU A 188 -14.29 -9.64 5.98
N HIS A 189 -13.54 -10.73 6.11
CA HIS A 189 -12.42 -10.80 7.06
C HIS A 189 -11.14 -10.15 6.53
N HIS A 190 -11.05 -9.92 5.21
CA HIS A 190 -9.84 -9.45 4.54
C HIS A 190 -10.03 -8.09 3.85
N ALA A 191 -10.87 -7.23 4.45
CA ALA A 191 -11.12 -5.90 3.91
C ALA A 191 -9.84 -5.06 3.83
N ASN A 192 -8.93 -5.19 4.80
CA ASN A 192 -7.65 -4.49 4.75
C ASN A 192 -6.80 -4.92 3.55
N GLU A 193 -6.59 -6.22 3.35
CA GLU A 193 -5.86 -6.75 2.19
C GLU A 193 -6.51 -6.32 0.87
N ILE A 194 -7.84 -6.27 0.81
CA ILE A 194 -8.54 -5.72 -0.36
C ILE A 194 -8.21 -4.23 -0.55
N THR A 195 -8.24 -3.40 0.49
CA THR A 195 -7.89 -1.98 0.37
C THR A 195 -6.43 -1.76 -0.01
N MET A 196 -5.51 -2.61 0.44
CA MET A 196 -4.11 -2.61 0.01
C MET A 196 -3.98 -2.93 -1.48
N LEU A 197 -4.72 -3.94 -1.96
CA LEU A 197 -4.72 -4.30 -3.37
C LEU A 197 -5.32 -3.16 -4.21
N LEU A 198 -6.46 -2.58 -3.79
CA LEU A 198 -7.07 -1.42 -4.46
C LEU A 198 -6.12 -0.23 -4.54
N ALA A 199 -5.32 0.03 -3.48
CA ALA A 199 -4.30 1.08 -3.50
C ALA A 199 -3.21 0.82 -4.57
N ASN A 200 -2.82 -0.44 -4.78
CA ASN A 200 -1.94 -0.77 -5.90
C ASN A 200 -2.64 -0.62 -7.26
N LEU A 201 -3.90 -1.06 -7.38
CA LEU A 201 -4.67 -0.91 -8.62
C LEU A 201 -4.87 0.57 -9.00
N ALA A 202 -4.99 1.47 -8.03
CA ALA A 202 -5.16 2.91 -8.26
C ALA A 202 -3.98 3.57 -9.00
N LYS A 203 -2.82 2.92 -9.04
CA LYS A 203 -1.67 3.35 -9.84
C LYS A 203 -1.85 3.11 -11.34
N SER A 204 -2.80 2.27 -11.74
CA SER A 204 -3.16 2.03 -13.14
C SER A 204 -4.13 3.10 -13.64
N ASP A 205 -3.87 3.61 -14.84
CA ASP A 205 -4.78 4.54 -15.51
C ASP A 205 -6.19 3.96 -15.72
N SER A 206 -6.30 2.65 -15.92
CA SER A 206 -7.59 1.97 -16.08
C SER A 206 -8.47 2.10 -14.84
N PHE A 207 -7.87 2.19 -13.65
CA PHE A 207 -8.60 2.28 -12.38
C PHE A 207 -9.38 3.59 -12.22
N LYS A 208 -9.02 4.66 -12.95
CA LYS A 208 -9.72 5.97 -12.95
C LYS A 208 -11.22 5.84 -13.21
N ARG A 209 -11.64 4.80 -13.95
CA ARG A 209 -13.06 4.53 -14.23
C ARG A 209 -13.91 4.41 -12.97
N ILE A 210 -13.32 4.07 -11.82
CA ILE A 210 -14.01 3.99 -10.53
C ILE A 210 -14.71 5.29 -10.13
N ILE A 211 -14.19 6.44 -10.58
CA ILE A 211 -14.76 7.78 -10.28
C ILE A 211 -16.22 7.88 -10.79
N THR A 212 -16.53 7.21 -11.90
CA THR A 212 -17.87 7.25 -12.53
C THR A 212 -18.60 5.91 -12.51
N LEU A 213 -17.97 4.86 -11.97
CA LEU A 213 -18.51 3.51 -11.95
C LEU A 213 -19.73 3.43 -11.02
N THR A 214 -20.87 3.03 -11.57
CA THR A 214 -22.09 2.76 -10.80
C THR A 214 -22.26 1.27 -10.55
N ARG A 215 -22.63 0.89 -9.33
CA ARG A 215 -22.84 -0.49 -8.89
C ARG A 215 -23.98 -0.60 -7.88
N SER A 216 -24.27 -1.84 -7.45
CA SER A 216 -25.28 -2.09 -6.43
C SER A 216 -24.96 -1.33 -5.13
N VAL A 217 -26.00 -0.79 -4.49
CA VAL A 217 -25.88 -0.03 -3.24
C VAL A 217 -25.67 -1.02 -2.07
N PRO A 218 -24.53 -0.97 -1.36
CA PRO A 218 -24.25 -1.88 -0.26
C PRO A 218 -25.04 -1.45 0.98
N LYS A 219 -26.06 -2.26 1.31
CA LYS A 219 -26.96 -1.99 2.43
C LYS A 219 -26.18 -1.76 3.73
N ASP A 220 -26.59 -0.72 4.46
CA ASP A 220 -26.04 -0.32 5.77
C ASP A 220 -24.56 0.12 5.73
N VAL A 221 -23.95 0.32 4.55
CA VAL A 221 -22.58 0.83 4.37
C VAL A 221 -22.60 2.17 3.65
N SER A 222 -23.28 2.25 2.50
CA SER A 222 -23.42 3.48 1.71
C SER A 222 -24.79 3.54 1.06
N ASP A 223 -25.27 4.76 0.81
CA ASP A 223 -26.51 5.05 0.10
C ASP A 223 -26.26 5.44 -1.37
N SER A 224 -25.00 5.57 -1.78
CA SER A 224 -24.63 5.94 -3.15
C SER A 224 -24.49 4.71 -4.06
N PRO A 225 -24.95 4.78 -5.33
CA PRO A 225 -24.61 3.80 -6.35
C PRO A 225 -23.19 3.98 -6.91
N ASN A 226 -22.52 5.11 -6.67
CA ASN A 226 -21.17 5.35 -7.18
C ASN A 226 -20.13 4.57 -6.36
N ALA A 227 -19.20 3.88 -7.03
CA ALA A 227 -18.20 3.05 -6.37
C ALA A 227 -17.21 3.85 -5.51
N LEU A 228 -16.81 5.04 -5.95
CA LEU A 228 -15.89 5.89 -5.19
C LEU A 228 -16.56 6.49 -3.95
N ASP A 229 -17.84 6.87 -4.03
CA ASP A 229 -18.63 7.27 -2.87
C ASP A 229 -18.71 6.13 -1.83
N GLN A 230 -18.91 4.88 -2.30
CA GLN A 230 -18.95 3.72 -1.42
C GLN A 230 -17.60 3.46 -0.74
N LEU A 231 -16.47 3.66 -1.44
CA LEU A 231 -15.15 3.59 -0.83
C LEU A 231 -14.91 4.72 0.17
N MET A 232 -15.37 5.93 -0.13
CA MET A 232 -15.32 7.07 0.79
C MET A 232 -16.09 6.76 2.09
N ASP A 233 -17.29 6.20 1.98
CA ASP A 233 -18.08 5.78 3.12
C ASP A 233 -17.40 4.67 3.93
N CYS A 234 -16.78 3.69 3.26
CA CYS A 234 -15.94 2.68 3.92
C CYS A 234 -14.76 3.31 4.67
N PHE A 235 -14.08 4.29 4.09
CA PHE A 235 -12.97 4.98 4.75
C PHE A 235 -13.42 5.73 6.01
N ILE A 236 -14.51 6.49 5.93
CA ILE A 236 -14.98 7.34 7.03
C ILE A 236 -15.64 6.52 8.12
N LYS A 237 -16.62 5.69 7.76
CA LYS A 237 -17.42 4.91 8.72
C LYS A 237 -16.70 3.63 9.15
N GLY A 238 -15.66 3.21 8.44
CA GLY A 238 -14.89 2.00 8.75
C GLY A 238 -13.81 2.20 9.82
N GLN A 239 -13.55 3.44 10.23
CA GLN A 239 -12.67 3.69 11.38
C GLN A 239 -13.25 3.02 12.64
N ASP A 240 -12.36 2.50 13.50
CA ASP A 240 -12.71 1.83 14.76
C ASP A 240 -13.67 0.63 14.64
N GLY A 241 -13.79 0.03 13.46
CA GLY A 241 -14.58 -1.19 13.24
C GLY A 241 -16.10 -0.98 13.20
N ALA A 242 -16.59 0.23 12.93
CA ALA A 242 -18.04 0.51 12.96
C ALA A 242 -18.81 -0.16 11.79
N ILE A 243 -18.19 -0.29 10.61
CA ILE A 243 -18.76 -1.08 9.50
C ILE A 243 -18.51 -2.58 9.69
N ASN A 244 -17.26 -2.93 9.98
CA ASN A 244 -16.77 -4.29 9.97
C ASN A 244 -16.10 -4.61 11.31
N LYS A 245 -16.63 -5.61 12.01
CA LYS A 245 -16.18 -6.03 13.35
C LYS A 245 -15.09 -7.11 13.31
N ALA A 246 -14.64 -7.51 12.12
CA ALA A 246 -13.47 -8.36 12.00
C ALA A 246 -12.27 -7.64 12.63
N THR A 247 -11.51 -8.38 13.42
CA THR A 247 -10.33 -7.84 14.12
C THR A 247 -9.41 -7.13 13.13
N ASP A 248 -8.84 -6.00 13.56
CA ASP A 248 -7.88 -5.20 12.83
C ASP A 248 -8.38 -4.53 11.54
N THR A 249 -9.67 -4.63 11.18
CA THR A 249 -10.20 -3.95 9.97
C THR A 249 -10.36 -2.45 10.19
N ASN A 250 -9.70 -1.64 9.35
CA ASN A 250 -9.69 -0.17 9.52
C ASN A 250 -9.81 0.63 8.21
N TYR A 251 -9.71 -0.01 7.03
CA TYR A 251 -9.81 0.65 5.73
C TYR A 251 -8.76 1.73 5.44
N ASP A 252 -7.66 1.77 6.20
CA ASP A 252 -6.68 2.88 6.14
C ASP A 252 -6.06 3.07 4.75
N TYR A 253 -5.80 1.97 4.03
CA TYR A 253 -5.16 2.00 2.71
C TYR A 253 -6.02 2.66 1.61
N LEU A 254 -7.32 2.90 1.85
CA LEU A 254 -8.12 3.73 0.94
C LEU A 254 -7.60 5.18 0.88
N ALA A 255 -6.86 5.65 1.88
CA ALA A 255 -6.19 6.95 1.81
C ALA A 255 -5.22 7.03 0.61
N TYR A 256 -4.53 5.93 0.27
CA TYR A 256 -3.67 5.89 -0.91
C TYR A 256 -4.45 5.78 -2.22
N VAL A 257 -5.62 5.13 -2.23
CA VAL A 257 -6.53 5.16 -3.39
C VAL A 257 -6.93 6.60 -3.71
N PHE A 258 -7.30 7.39 -2.70
CA PHE A 258 -7.68 8.80 -2.87
C PHE A 258 -6.48 9.66 -3.31
N ALA A 259 -5.30 9.41 -2.73
CA ALA A 259 -4.07 10.08 -3.12
C ALA A 259 -3.71 9.82 -4.58
N ASP A 260 -3.81 8.57 -5.07
CA ASP A 260 -3.50 8.23 -6.46
C ASP A 260 -4.55 8.79 -7.43
N LEU A 261 -5.85 8.71 -7.10
CA LEU A 261 -6.90 9.27 -7.95
C LEU A 261 -6.84 10.80 -8.05
N SER A 262 -6.49 11.50 -6.97
CA SER A 262 -6.39 12.96 -6.95
C SER A 262 -5.23 13.52 -7.77
N LYS A 263 -4.30 12.70 -8.26
CA LYS A 263 -3.27 13.14 -9.22
C LYS A 263 -3.88 13.58 -10.56
N PHE A 264 -5.07 13.08 -10.90
CA PHE A 264 -5.74 13.35 -12.17
C PHE A 264 -6.82 14.41 -12.02
N ASP A 265 -7.05 15.19 -13.09
CA ASP A 265 -8.02 16.29 -13.11
C ASP A 265 -9.44 15.83 -12.72
N THR A 266 -9.87 14.68 -13.24
CA THR A 266 -11.17 14.08 -12.90
C THR A 266 -11.27 13.67 -11.44
N GLY A 267 -10.16 13.23 -10.83
CA GLY A 267 -10.11 12.89 -9.42
C GLY A 267 -10.15 14.15 -8.55
N ARG A 268 -9.37 15.19 -8.88
CA ARG A 268 -9.45 16.48 -8.17
C ARG A 268 -10.86 17.06 -8.23
N ALA A 269 -11.49 17.03 -9.41
CA ALA A 269 -12.86 17.48 -9.59
C ALA A 269 -13.84 16.73 -8.67
N TYR A 270 -13.70 15.41 -8.49
CA TYR A 270 -14.52 14.66 -7.54
C TYR A 270 -14.35 15.19 -6.10
N PHE A 271 -13.12 15.41 -5.64
CA PHE A 271 -12.87 15.87 -4.26
C PHE A 271 -13.31 17.31 -3.99
N LEU A 272 -13.41 18.15 -5.03
CA LEU A 272 -13.80 19.56 -4.96
C LEU A 272 -15.28 19.81 -5.30
N THR A 273 -15.99 18.82 -5.85
CA THR A 273 -17.40 18.97 -6.24
C THR A 273 -18.32 18.36 -5.20
N ARG A 274 -19.36 19.10 -4.80
CA ARG A 274 -20.41 18.60 -3.91
C ARG A 274 -21.10 17.39 -4.53
N GLN A 275 -21.10 16.27 -3.83
CA GLN A 275 -21.70 15.03 -4.33
C GLN A 275 -23.21 14.98 -4.05
N ALA A 276 -23.97 14.40 -4.98
CA ALA A 276 -25.43 14.40 -4.90
C ALA A 276 -25.99 13.51 -3.78
N TYR A 277 -25.25 12.47 -3.37
CA TYR A 277 -25.76 11.45 -2.45
C TYR A 277 -25.82 11.92 -0.99
N ASP A 278 -24.90 12.79 -0.58
CA ASP A 278 -24.82 13.32 0.79
C ASP A 278 -24.81 14.86 0.85
N ALA A 279 -24.79 15.52 -0.32
CA ALA A 279 -24.66 16.97 -0.46
C ALA A 279 -23.38 17.53 0.20
N VAL A 280 -22.29 16.75 0.28
CA VAL A 280 -21.02 17.19 0.87
C VAL A 280 -19.91 17.26 -0.19
N ILE A 281 -18.95 18.17 0.00
CA ILE A 281 -17.72 18.23 -0.81
C ILE A 281 -16.75 17.17 -0.26
N PRO A 282 -16.32 16.15 -1.02
CA PRO A 282 -15.64 14.99 -0.45
C PRO A 282 -14.36 15.28 0.33
N VAL A 283 -13.59 16.30 -0.06
CA VAL A 283 -12.37 16.66 0.68
C VAL A 283 -12.63 17.04 2.14
N THR A 284 -13.78 17.65 2.47
CA THR A 284 -14.08 18.05 3.86
C THR A 284 -14.27 16.85 4.79
N LYS A 285 -14.58 15.68 4.22
CA LYS A 285 -14.63 14.42 4.96
C LYS A 285 -13.24 13.83 5.21
N LEU A 286 -12.22 14.28 4.48
CA LEU A 286 -10.83 13.83 4.62
C LEU A 286 -10.00 14.70 5.56
N THR A 287 -10.26 16.01 5.61
CA THR A 287 -9.42 16.97 6.37
C THR A 287 -9.26 16.61 7.84
N VAL A 288 -10.30 16.06 8.48
CA VAL A 288 -10.26 15.62 9.89
C VAL A 288 -9.23 14.50 10.17
N PHE A 289 -8.71 13.84 9.13
CA PHE A 289 -7.76 12.74 9.27
C PHE A 289 -6.28 13.18 9.22
N THR A 290 -5.99 14.47 9.11
CA THR A 290 -4.59 14.97 9.15
C THR A 290 -3.93 14.78 10.51
N GLU A 291 -4.70 14.72 11.59
CA GLU A 291 -4.23 14.46 12.97
C GLU A 291 -4.59 13.03 13.45
N HIS A 292 -4.90 12.12 12.53
CA HIS A 292 -5.38 10.79 12.91
C HIS A 292 -4.25 9.87 13.40
N ARG A 293 -4.52 8.98 14.36
CA ARG A 293 -3.52 8.03 14.92
C ARG A 293 -2.84 7.13 13.87
N SER A 294 -3.53 6.81 12.79
CA SER A 294 -3.01 5.99 11.69
C SER A 294 -2.14 6.82 10.75
N HIS A 295 -0.85 6.47 10.71
CA HIS A 295 0.14 7.03 9.78
C HIS A 295 -0.29 6.93 8.31
N ILE A 296 -0.85 5.78 7.90
CA ILE A 296 -1.31 5.55 6.52
C ILE A 296 -2.38 6.57 6.12
N ARG A 297 -3.33 6.84 7.03
CA ARG A 297 -4.39 7.83 6.78
C ARG A 297 -3.82 9.22 6.64
N ARG A 298 -2.97 9.66 7.58
CA ARG A 298 -2.34 10.98 7.54
C ARG A 298 -1.57 11.17 6.24
N LYS A 299 -0.73 10.22 5.85
CA LYS A 299 0.10 10.28 4.64
C LYS A 299 -0.73 10.37 3.35
N GLY A 300 -1.74 9.51 3.20
CA GLY A 300 -2.61 9.53 2.01
C GLY A 300 -3.51 10.77 1.94
N VAL A 301 -4.02 11.23 3.08
CA VAL A 301 -4.83 12.46 3.16
C VAL A 301 -3.99 13.69 2.85
N ALA A 302 -2.81 13.84 3.46
CA ALA A 302 -1.88 14.93 3.16
C ALA A 302 -1.55 14.99 1.66
N SER A 303 -1.28 13.83 1.04
CA SER A 303 -1.05 13.74 -0.40
C SER A 303 -2.28 14.16 -1.23
N THR A 304 -3.49 13.78 -0.80
CA THR A 304 -4.74 14.19 -1.46
C THR A 304 -4.96 15.70 -1.38
N LEU A 305 -4.72 16.30 -0.20
CA LEU A 305 -4.83 17.75 0.02
C LEU A 305 -3.82 18.53 -0.83
N LYS A 306 -2.58 18.04 -0.94
CA LYS A 306 -1.59 18.61 -1.85
C LYS A 306 -2.07 18.55 -3.30
N ASN A 307 -2.53 17.38 -3.73
CA ASN A 307 -2.93 17.17 -5.11
C ASN A 307 -4.06 18.10 -5.55
N ILE A 308 -5.09 18.31 -4.71
CA ILE A 308 -6.18 19.23 -5.04
C ILE A 308 -5.73 20.70 -5.02
N ALA A 309 -4.70 21.06 -4.25
CA ALA A 309 -4.16 22.43 -4.20
C ALA A 309 -3.45 22.84 -5.51
N PHE A 310 -3.14 21.91 -6.42
CA PHE A 310 -2.73 22.27 -7.79
C PHE A 310 -3.85 22.94 -8.60
N GLU A 311 -5.12 22.79 -8.19
CA GLU A 311 -6.24 23.46 -8.84
C GLU A 311 -6.36 24.90 -8.35
N ILE A 312 -5.61 25.82 -8.98
CA ILE A 312 -5.56 27.24 -8.60
C ILE A 312 -6.96 27.87 -8.55
N GLN A 313 -7.85 27.50 -9.47
CA GLN A 313 -9.22 28.02 -9.51
C GLN A 313 -10.06 27.61 -8.30
N ALA A 314 -9.66 26.55 -7.59
CA ALA A 314 -10.34 26.07 -6.39
C ALA A 314 -9.81 26.70 -5.10
N HIS A 315 -8.71 27.48 -5.13
CA HIS A 315 -8.14 28.10 -3.92
C HIS A 315 -9.15 28.92 -3.12
N PRO A 316 -10.03 29.75 -3.72
CA PRO A 316 -11.06 30.46 -2.95
C PRO A 316 -11.98 29.51 -2.16
N GLN A 317 -12.41 28.41 -2.77
CA GLN A 317 -13.23 27.39 -2.10
C GLN A 317 -12.45 26.63 -1.03
N LEU A 318 -11.18 26.30 -1.29
CA LEU A 318 -10.32 25.60 -0.35
C LEU A 318 -10.08 26.43 0.93
N LEU A 319 -9.91 27.74 0.77
CA LEU A 319 -9.59 28.67 1.85
C LEU A 319 -10.83 29.22 2.58
N ALA A 320 -11.99 29.24 1.94
CA ALA A 320 -13.20 29.80 2.52
C ALA A 320 -13.69 28.99 3.75
N GLU A 321 -13.91 29.71 4.87
CA GLU A 321 -14.39 29.15 6.14
C GLU A 321 -15.76 28.44 6.00
N ALA A 322 -16.65 28.98 5.17
CA ALA A 322 -17.97 28.42 4.90
C ALA A 322 -17.97 27.23 3.93
N GLU A 323 -16.82 26.88 3.35
CA GLU A 323 -16.68 25.79 2.38
C GLU A 323 -15.77 24.68 2.90
N VAL A 324 -14.50 24.63 2.46
CA VAL A 324 -13.58 23.56 2.83
C VAL A 324 -12.80 23.90 4.10
N ASN A 325 -12.48 25.17 4.32
CA ASN A 325 -11.66 25.66 5.43
C ASN A 325 -10.41 24.81 5.66
N ILE A 326 -9.55 24.70 4.63
CA ILE A 326 -8.43 23.74 4.64
C ILE A 326 -7.30 24.11 5.63
N LEU A 327 -7.12 25.40 5.93
CA LEU A 327 -5.93 25.90 6.64
C LEU A 327 -5.71 25.28 8.02
N PRO A 328 -6.70 25.20 8.95
CA PRO A 328 -6.49 24.58 10.25
C PRO A 328 -5.93 23.16 10.13
N TYR A 329 -6.48 22.36 9.21
CA TYR A 329 -6.11 20.95 9.05
C TYR A 329 -4.73 20.73 8.44
N VAL A 330 -4.20 21.71 7.71
CA VAL A 330 -2.83 21.68 7.15
C VAL A 330 -1.82 22.22 8.15
N LEU A 331 -2.22 23.18 8.99
CA LEU A 331 -1.34 23.82 9.98
C LEU A 331 -1.21 23.01 11.27
N LEU A 332 -2.27 22.32 11.72
CA LEU A 332 -2.24 21.52 12.94
C LEU A 332 -1.12 20.45 12.95
N PRO A 333 -0.84 19.69 11.88
CA PRO A 333 0.27 18.75 11.85
C PRO A 333 1.66 19.41 11.89
N ILE A 334 1.76 20.70 11.57
CA ILE A 334 3.00 21.48 11.57
C ILE A 334 3.23 22.16 12.93
N ALA A 335 2.15 22.47 13.65
CA ALA A 335 2.19 23.13 14.95
C ALA A 335 2.66 22.19 16.07
N GLY A 336 3.48 22.73 16.98
CA GLY A 336 3.93 22.06 18.21
C GLY A 336 3.28 22.65 19.46
N PRO A 337 3.87 22.41 20.65
CA PRO A 337 3.34 22.87 21.93
C PRO A 337 3.77 24.30 22.28
N GLU A 338 4.33 25.05 21.33
CA GLU A 338 4.86 26.39 21.58
C GLU A 338 3.76 27.39 21.96
N GLU A 339 4.09 28.30 22.89
CA GLU A 339 3.24 29.42 23.26
C GLU A 339 3.65 30.65 22.44
N PHE A 340 2.66 31.30 21.82
CA PHE A 340 2.85 32.53 21.07
C PHE A 340 2.49 33.75 21.93
N THR A 341 3.03 34.94 21.61
CA THR A 341 2.65 36.14 22.36
C THR A 341 1.17 36.49 22.15
N ASP A 342 0.59 37.32 23.02
CA ASP A 342 -0.79 37.79 22.86
C ASP A 342 -0.99 38.50 21.50
N GLU A 343 0.01 39.25 21.04
CA GLU A 343 -0.02 39.93 19.75
C GLU A 343 0.03 38.94 18.57
N GLU A 344 0.89 37.92 18.62
CA GLU A 344 0.95 36.88 17.58
C GLU A 344 -0.35 36.07 17.55
N SER A 345 -0.87 35.69 18.72
CA SER A 345 -2.07 34.85 18.87
C SER A 345 -3.36 35.55 18.45
N ALA A 346 -3.44 36.88 18.59
CA ALA A 346 -4.67 37.65 18.35
C ALA A 346 -5.27 37.47 16.95
N ALA A 347 -4.43 37.23 15.94
CA ALA A 347 -4.85 37.04 14.56
C ALA A 347 -4.85 35.57 14.10
N MET A 348 -4.30 34.64 14.89
CA MET A 348 -4.25 33.22 14.54
C MET A 348 -5.65 32.60 14.41
N LEU A 349 -5.74 31.52 13.62
CA LEU A 349 -6.97 30.72 13.55
C LEU A 349 -7.34 30.18 14.95
N PRO A 350 -8.64 30.13 15.32
CA PRO A 350 -9.06 29.69 16.65
C PRO A 350 -8.52 28.31 17.05
N ASP A 351 -8.40 27.39 16.09
CA ASP A 351 -7.87 26.04 16.30
C ASP A 351 -6.37 26.02 16.65
N LEU A 352 -5.65 27.13 16.46
CA LEU A 352 -4.19 27.24 16.64
C LEU A 352 -3.77 28.16 17.80
N GLN A 353 -4.69 28.89 18.43
CA GLN A 353 -4.37 29.86 19.49
C GLN A 353 -4.03 29.21 20.84
N LEU A 354 -4.71 28.11 21.19
CA LEU A 354 -4.63 27.49 22.51
C LEU A 354 -4.46 25.97 22.38
N LEU A 355 -3.34 25.58 21.77
CA LEU A 355 -2.98 24.18 21.64
C LEU A 355 -2.66 23.60 23.02
N PRO A 356 -3.00 22.32 23.27
CA PRO A 356 -2.70 21.69 24.55
C PRO A 356 -1.19 21.44 24.68
N PRO A 357 -0.65 21.35 25.91
CA PRO A 357 0.79 21.22 26.14
C PRO A 357 1.39 19.90 25.64
N ASP A 358 0.56 18.88 25.39
CA ASP A 358 0.92 17.61 24.79
C ASP A 358 0.75 17.60 23.25
N LYS A 359 0.46 18.74 22.64
CA LYS A 359 0.42 18.87 21.18
C LYS A 359 1.80 18.65 20.60
N GLU A 360 1.91 17.63 19.75
CA GLU A 360 3.12 17.35 18.98
C GLU A 360 2.87 17.61 17.48
N ARG A 361 3.93 18.02 16.79
CA ARG A 361 3.99 17.99 15.32
C ARG A 361 3.85 16.56 14.82
N ASP A 362 3.54 16.36 13.54
CA ASP A 362 3.55 15.00 13.00
C ASP A 362 4.94 14.36 13.18
N SER A 363 4.92 13.13 13.69
CA SER A 363 6.09 12.27 13.81
C SER A 363 6.79 12.01 12.48
N ASP A 364 6.06 11.95 11.35
CA ASP A 364 6.63 11.74 10.02
C ASP A 364 6.91 13.09 9.33
N LYS A 365 8.20 13.37 9.12
CA LYS A 365 8.66 14.62 8.51
C LYS A 365 8.26 14.76 7.04
N ASP A 366 8.05 13.64 6.32
CA ASP A 366 7.52 13.68 4.95
C ASP A 366 6.10 14.24 4.92
N ILE A 367 5.30 13.96 5.97
CA ILE A 367 3.92 14.47 6.08
C ILE A 367 3.95 15.97 6.33
N ILE A 368 4.83 16.44 7.23
CA ILE A 368 5.04 17.88 7.45
C ILE A 368 5.46 18.58 6.15
N ALA A 369 6.46 18.04 5.44
CA ALA A 369 6.90 18.56 4.15
C ALA A 369 5.75 18.62 3.12
N THR A 370 4.90 17.59 3.07
CA THR A 370 3.72 17.57 2.19
C THR A 370 2.71 18.67 2.52
N HIS A 371 2.52 18.98 3.80
CA HIS A 371 1.67 20.08 4.25
C HIS A 371 2.28 21.46 3.93
N LEU A 372 3.59 21.62 4.09
CA LEU A 372 4.31 22.82 3.65
C LEU A 372 4.19 23.03 2.13
N GLU A 373 4.33 21.98 1.33
CA GLU A 373 4.08 22.04 -0.11
C GLU A 373 2.63 22.45 -0.43
N THR A 374 1.66 21.97 0.36
CA THR A 374 0.25 22.35 0.21
C THR A 374 0.05 23.85 0.48
N LEU A 375 0.65 24.38 1.56
CA LEU A 375 0.62 25.82 1.86
C LEU A 375 1.29 26.62 0.74
N LEU A 376 2.45 26.19 0.26
CA LEU A 376 3.16 26.85 -0.84
C LEU A 376 2.35 26.85 -2.15
N LEU A 377 1.58 25.81 -2.43
CA LEU A 377 0.65 25.83 -3.58
C LEU A 377 -0.44 26.88 -3.37
N LEU A 378 -1.04 26.95 -2.18
CA LEU A 378 -2.10 27.91 -1.86
C LEU A 378 -1.61 29.38 -1.91
N THR A 379 -0.32 29.64 -1.71
CA THR A 379 0.27 30.98 -1.91
C THR A 379 0.46 31.37 -3.37
N THR A 380 0.04 30.55 -4.34
CA THR A 380 0.04 30.94 -5.76
C THR A 380 -0.92 32.10 -6.02
N THR A 381 -2.06 32.13 -5.32
CA THR A 381 -3.02 33.24 -5.41
C THR A 381 -2.69 34.33 -4.40
N ARG A 382 -3.04 35.58 -4.72
CA ARG A 382 -2.83 36.71 -3.81
C ARG A 382 -3.71 36.58 -2.57
N GLU A 383 -4.95 36.18 -2.78
CA GLU A 383 -5.92 35.90 -1.71
C GLU A 383 -5.39 34.86 -0.73
N GLY A 384 -4.70 33.83 -1.21
CA GLY A 384 -4.03 32.85 -0.36
C GLY A 384 -2.91 33.43 0.47
N ARG A 385 -2.05 34.27 -0.11
CA ARG A 385 -0.97 34.96 0.62
C ARG A 385 -1.52 35.92 1.67
N ASP A 386 -2.47 36.76 1.27
CA ASP A 386 -3.08 37.77 2.14
C ASP A 386 -3.80 37.11 3.32
N LEU A 387 -4.52 36.00 3.09
CA LEU A 387 -5.15 35.25 4.18
C LEU A 387 -4.12 34.63 5.13
N MET A 388 -3.05 34.00 4.61
CA MET A 388 -2.01 33.40 5.45
C MET A 388 -1.25 34.44 6.29
N ARG A 389 -1.05 35.64 5.76
CA ARG A 389 -0.51 36.79 6.51
C ARG A 389 -1.51 37.25 7.58
N ALA A 390 -2.77 37.45 7.19
CA ALA A 390 -3.83 37.92 8.07
C ALA A 390 -4.08 36.98 9.26
N VAL A 391 -3.88 35.67 9.08
CA VAL A 391 -4.06 34.68 10.15
C VAL A 391 -2.75 34.27 10.85
N ASN A 392 -1.70 35.08 10.69
CA ASN A 392 -0.39 34.85 11.33
C ASN A 392 0.14 33.42 11.16
N VAL A 393 0.26 32.93 9.92
CA VAL A 393 0.88 31.61 9.65
C VAL A 393 2.38 31.62 9.95
N TYR A 394 3.06 32.75 9.77
CA TYR A 394 4.53 32.86 9.89
C TYR A 394 5.10 32.31 11.21
N PRO A 395 4.60 32.69 12.42
CA PRO A 395 5.13 32.17 13.68
C PRO A 395 5.10 30.63 13.76
N ILE A 396 4.06 29.98 13.24
CA ILE A 396 3.96 28.51 13.23
C ILE A 396 5.07 27.89 12.37
N ILE A 397 5.36 28.50 11.22
CA ILE A 397 6.40 28.04 10.30
C ILE A 397 7.79 28.28 10.89
N ARG A 398 8.01 29.43 11.55
CA ARG A 398 9.24 29.75 12.28
C ARG A 398 9.52 28.70 13.35
N GLU A 399 8.55 28.42 14.22
CA GLU A 399 8.74 27.40 15.27
C GLU A 399 8.93 25.99 14.68
N CYS A 400 8.23 25.66 13.60
CA CYS A 400 8.47 24.39 12.90
C CYS A 400 9.89 24.29 12.33
N HIS A 401 10.41 25.36 11.73
CA HIS A 401 11.76 25.40 11.19
C HIS A 401 12.81 25.15 12.29
N LEU A 402 12.70 25.86 13.41
CA LEU A 402 13.61 25.75 14.57
C LEU A 402 13.64 24.34 15.21
N HIS A 403 12.51 23.62 15.17
CA HIS A 403 12.34 22.34 15.87
C HIS A 403 12.34 21.11 14.96
N VAL A 404 12.61 21.27 13.66
CA VAL A 404 12.71 20.14 12.73
C VAL A 404 14.16 19.86 12.33
N ASP A 405 14.54 18.59 12.38
CA ASP A 405 15.84 18.08 11.92
C ASP A 405 15.65 17.27 10.62
N ASN A 406 15.12 17.93 9.59
CA ASN A 406 14.91 17.35 8.27
C ASN A 406 15.08 18.43 7.21
N GLU A 407 16.07 18.28 6.34
CA GLU A 407 16.44 19.25 5.31
C GLU A 407 15.26 19.60 4.39
N GLY A 408 14.51 18.61 3.91
CA GLY A 408 13.35 18.85 3.05
C GLY A 408 12.23 19.64 3.74
N THR A 409 12.05 19.45 5.05
CA THR A 409 11.08 20.24 5.83
C THR A 409 11.58 21.67 6.04
N ARG A 410 12.87 21.86 6.37
CA ARG A 410 13.46 23.20 6.50
C ARG A 410 13.38 24.00 5.20
N GLU A 411 13.74 23.39 4.07
CA GLU A 411 13.61 24.02 2.75
C GLU A 411 12.14 24.40 2.46
N GLY A 412 11.19 23.54 2.84
CA GLY A 412 9.76 23.83 2.75
C GLY A 412 9.35 25.07 3.55
N CYS A 413 9.84 25.19 4.79
CA CYS A 413 9.63 26.37 5.64
C CYS A 413 10.25 27.62 5.01
N ASP A 414 11.53 27.57 4.60
CA ASP A 414 12.25 28.68 3.95
C ASP A 414 11.48 29.22 2.76
N ARG A 415 11.05 28.32 1.86
CA ARG A 415 10.34 28.69 0.64
C ARG A 415 8.99 29.33 0.94
N LEU A 416 8.26 28.81 1.92
CA LEU A 416 6.98 29.39 2.32
C LEU A 416 7.16 30.78 2.92
N VAL A 417 8.13 30.94 3.84
CA VAL A 417 8.46 32.23 4.47
C VAL A 417 8.89 33.24 3.40
N GLN A 418 9.77 32.87 2.48
CA GLN A 418 10.19 33.74 1.38
C GLN A 418 9.03 34.22 0.52
N VAL A 419 8.00 33.39 0.29
CA VAL A 419 6.83 33.82 -0.49
C VAL A 419 5.92 34.73 0.32
N LEU A 420 5.73 34.45 1.61
CA LEU A 420 4.90 35.28 2.49
C LEU A 420 5.54 36.64 2.75
N LEU A 421 6.87 36.73 2.85
CA LEU A 421 7.61 37.96 3.14
C LEU A 421 7.93 38.83 1.91
N ARG A 422 7.60 38.38 0.69
CA ARG A 422 7.83 39.19 -0.50
C ARG A 422 6.83 40.34 -0.57
N ASP A 423 7.38 41.54 -0.72
CA ASP A 423 6.58 42.72 -1.05
C ASP A 423 6.05 42.63 -2.49
N GLU A 424 4.76 42.85 -2.68
CA GLU A 424 4.14 42.89 -4.01
C GLU A 424 3.99 44.31 -4.55
N GLU A 425 4.14 44.48 -5.87
CA GLU A 425 3.84 45.77 -6.52
C GLU A 425 2.39 46.19 -6.22
N GLY A 426 2.25 47.27 -5.45
CA GLY A 426 0.96 47.78 -4.97
C GLY A 426 0.72 47.59 -3.47
N GLU A 427 1.61 46.91 -2.74
CA GLU A 427 1.63 46.95 -1.27
C GLU A 427 2.07 48.35 -0.83
N GLY A 428 1.06 49.14 -0.42
CA GLY A 428 1.25 50.50 0.04
C GLY A 428 1.96 50.54 1.38
N LYS A 429 2.78 51.59 1.58
CA LYS A 429 3.42 51.92 2.86
C LYS A 429 2.38 51.90 4.00
N GLY A 430 2.47 50.92 4.90
CA GLY A 430 1.55 50.69 6.01
C GLY A 430 2.09 49.68 7.01
N GLU A 431 1.32 49.38 8.06
CA GLU A 431 1.70 48.51 9.19
C GLU A 431 2.06 47.08 8.75
N GLU A 432 1.45 46.56 7.67
CA GLU A 432 1.77 45.25 7.10
C GLU A 432 3.21 45.16 6.59
N ALA A 433 3.73 46.23 5.97
CA ALA A 433 5.11 46.27 5.49
C ALA A 433 6.12 46.32 6.66
N GLU A 434 5.79 47.02 7.75
CA GLU A 434 6.63 47.04 8.96
C GLU A 434 6.64 45.69 9.68
N ALA A 435 5.49 45.00 9.74
CA ALA A 435 5.40 43.63 10.26
C ALA A 435 6.20 42.64 9.40
N MET A 436 6.16 42.79 8.07
CA MET A 436 6.92 41.98 7.13
C MET A 436 8.44 42.14 7.33
N GLU A 437 8.91 43.37 7.45
CA GLU A 437 10.33 43.68 7.71
C GLU A 437 10.79 43.10 9.06
N LYS A 438 9.96 43.17 10.09
CA LYS A 438 10.26 42.56 11.40
C LYS A 438 10.35 41.04 11.32
N ALA A 439 9.38 40.38 10.69
CA ALA A 439 9.38 38.92 10.50
C ALA A 439 10.57 38.44 9.65
N LYS A 440 10.99 39.24 8.66
CA LYS A 440 12.19 38.96 7.87
C LYS A 440 13.46 38.99 8.72
N ALA A 441 13.63 40.03 9.55
CA ALA A 441 14.78 40.14 10.44
C ALA A 441 14.84 38.97 11.45
N GLU A 442 13.69 38.59 12.04
CA GLU A 442 13.61 37.45 12.97
C GLU A 442 14.00 36.13 12.29
N PHE A 443 13.56 35.90 11.05
CA PHE A 443 13.89 34.69 10.31
C PHE A 443 15.37 34.62 9.92
N GLU A 444 15.95 35.73 9.47
CA GLU A 444 17.38 35.80 9.14
C GLU A 444 18.24 35.53 10.39
N THR A 445 17.88 36.07 11.56
CA THR A 445 18.59 35.77 12.82
C THR A 445 18.47 34.31 13.25
N ALA A 446 17.29 33.69 13.08
CA ALA A 446 17.09 32.29 13.40
C ALA A 446 17.98 31.35 12.56
N ASN A 447 18.23 31.70 11.30
CA ASN A 447 19.12 30.95 10.42
C ASN A 447 20.62 31.16 10.77
N GLU A 448 21.03 32.35 11.20
CA GLU A 448 22.41 32.61 11.62
C GLU A 448 22.80 31.86 12.91
N ASP A 449 21.85 31.69 13.84
CA ASP A 449 22.09 30.94 15.08
C ASP A 449 22.24 29.42 14.86
N GLU A 450 21.71 28.85 13.76
CA GLU A 450 21.93 27.45 13.37
C GLU A 450 23.37 27.18 12.87
N GLU A 451 24.04 28.19 12.26
CA GLU A 451 25.41 28.04 11.74
C GLU A 451 26.49 28.03 12.85
N ILE A 452 26.13 28.34 14.10
CA ILE A 452 27.09 28.52 15.22
C ILE A 452 27.18 27.29 16.16
N VAL A 453 26.55 26.14 15.83
CA VAL A 453 26.71 24.89 16.61
C VAL A 453 27.68 23.91 15.93
N GLU A 454 28.90 24.37 15.67
CA GLU A 454 30.07 23.49 15.76
C GLU A 454 31.13 24.17 16.62
N VAL A 455 31.99 23.34 17.21
CA VAL A 455 33.18 23.66 18.02
C VAL A 455 32.92 23.80 19.53
N PHE A 456 32.89 22.68 20.27
CA PHE A 456 34.09 22.04 20.88
C PHE A 456 33.79 20.69 21.52
#